data_AF-A0A969I3C5-F1
#
_entry.id   AF-A0A969I3C5-F1
#
_cell.length_a   1.000
_cell.length_b   1.000
_cell.length_c   1.000
_cell.angle_alpha   90.00
_cell.angle_beta   90.00
_cell.angle_gamma   90.00
#
_symmetry.space_group_name_H-M   'P 1'
#
loop_
_entity.id
_entity.type
_entity.pdbx_description
1 polymer ?
#
loop_
_entity_poly.entity_id
_entity_poly.type
_entity_poly.pdbx_seq_one_letter_code
_entity_poly.pdbx_strand_id
1 'polypeptide(L)'
;MTLTTMLRGAFAAAAALSLAACGINSVPAAEEAAKAQWGNVESALQNRADKIPNLVAVVQGAAISEKDILQGVIDARARATAINITTDDLSNPEEFKKFSDAQNQLTQAMGQLRTVVENYPQLASQPRFGELMVAIDEANNQINTERTRYNEMARDYNTDIRTFPSSIGANVIHGSKPLEYFEADEASKANPTVDMSGITGDKAPRPRTEVTRCADIPAPHPAVARVPARARGDRTGAGLSPRPDWPVYDGANVLSPGTEAQLDAELRAYNAQTGRAIIVATVPSLGGANIESYATGLFSTWGIGGEKRDTGLLLLIAPSERRMRIEVGYGLHGYFGGIMASRVINDTITPRFKEGNFDAGVTDGVNAILAHLAKSPEDAIAIEEAAKAAEQQRSRSDGGFPIGVLIWFAFIFFFLILPLLAGRNRRRKYRAKGSGPWGDAGRDFGDTARDII
;
A
#
# COMPACT_ATOMS: atom_id res chain seq x y z
N MET A 1 48.12 31.65 3.06
CA MET A 1 47.53 30.59 2.21
C MET A 1 47.56 31.07 0.78
N THR A 2 48.17 30.32 -0.14
CA THR A 2 48.17 30.67 -1.57
C THR A 2 46.77 30.49 -2.13
N LEU A 3 46.38 31.28 -3.14
CA LEU A 3 45.07 31.18 -3.82
C LEU A 3 44.74 29.73 -4.24
N THR A 4 45.77 28.95 -4.60
CA THR A 4 45.68 27.52 -4.93
C THR A 4 45.28 26.62 -3.75
N THR A 5 45.70 26.94 -2.52
CA THR A 5 45.29 26.19 -1.31
C THR A 5 43.85 26.48 -0.92
N MET A 6 43.38 27.72 -1.10
CA MET A 6 41.97 28.07 -0.86
C MET A 6 41.04 27.46 -1.91
N LEU A 7 41.43 27.46 -3.19
CA LEU A 7 40.67 26.82 -4.27
C LEU A 7 40.55 25.29 -4.07
N ARG A 8 41.64 24.62 -3.65
CA ARG A 8 41.60 23.18 -3.32
C ARG A 8 40.71 22.88 -2.13
N GLY A 9 40.76 23.70 -1.08
CA GLY A 9 39.87 23.56 0.09
C GLY A 9 38.40 23.78 -0.26
N ALA A 10 38.10 24.80 -1.06
CA ALA A 10 36.74 25.08 -1.53
C ALA A 10 36.20 23.96 -2.44
N PHE A 11 37.03 23.41 -3.33
CA PHE A 11 36.64 22.30 -4.20
C PHE A 11 36.41 21.01 -3.41
N ALA A 12 37.26 20.71 -2.42
CA ALA A 12 37.07 19.56 -1.53
C ALA A 12 35.81 19.70 -0.66
N ALA A 13 35.53 20.91 -0.15
CA ALA A 13 34.31 21.20 0.60
C ALA A 13 33.05 21.12 -0.28
N ALA A 14 33.10 21.65 -1.51
CA ALA A 14 32.01 21.56 -2.47
C ALA A 14 31.76 20.12 -2.94
N ALA A 15 32.81 19.34 -3.16
CA ALA A 15 32.73 17.91 -3.47
C ALA A 15 32.13 17.11 -2.29
N ALA A 16 32.54 17.41 -1.05
CA ALA A 16 31.98 16.78 0.15
C ALA A 16 30.49 17.15 0.35
N LEU A 17 30.12 18.41 0.13
CA LEU A 17 28.72 18.88 0.22
C LEU A 17 27.84 18.31 -0.89
N SER A 18 28.38 18.11 -2.10
CA SER A 18 27.64 17.49 -3.21
C SER A 18 27.48 15.97 -3.04
N LEU A 19 28.45 15.28 -2.42
CA LEU A 19 28.28 13.88 -2.01
C LEU A 19 27.27 13.72 -0.86
N ALA A 20 27.23 14.65 0.08
CA ALA A 20 26.28 14.61 1.20
C ALA A 20 24.81 14.85 0.75
N ALA A 21 24.60 15.55 -0.37
CA ALA A 21 23.28 15.96 -0.82
C ALA A 21 22.46 14.88 -1.54
N CYS A 22 23.05 13.76 -1.98
CA CYS A 22 22.37 12.82 -2.89
C CYS A 22 22.09 11.41 -2.35
N GLY A 23 22.52 11.03 -1.14
CA GLY A 23 22.37 9.63 -0.69
C GLY A 23 22.37 9.37 0.83
N ILE A 24 22.49 10.39 1.68
CA ILE A 24 22.48 10.18 3.14
C ILE A 24 21.07 9.86 3.65
N ASN A 25 20.03 10.42 3.04
CA ASN A 25 18.66 10.26 3.51
C ASN A 25 17.89 9.12 2.82
N SER A 26 18.38 8.58 1.71
CA SER A 26 17.69 7.48 1.00
C SER A 26 17.73 6.18 1.79
N VAL A 27 18.87 5.86 2.41
CA VAL A 27 19.03 4.61 3.19
C VAL A 27 18.09 4.56 4.40
N PRO A 28 18.03 5.57 5.29
CA PRO A 28 17.05 5.57 6.37
C PRO A 28 15.60 5.61 5.87
N ALA A 29 15.33 6.33 4.77
CA ALA A 29 13.97 6.38 4.22
C ALA A 29 13.51 5.02 3.68
N ALA A 30 14.37 4.29 2.97
CA ALA A 30 14.11 2.94 2.48
C ALA A 30 13.98 1.93 3.63
N GLU A 31 14.79 2.06 4.68
CA GLU A 31 14.69 1.22 5.88
C GLU A 31 13.35 1.42 6.59
N GLU A 32 12.96 2.67 6.82
CA GLU A 32 11.68 3.01 7.45
C GLU A 32 10.49 2.57 6.58
N ALA A 33 10.60 2.63 5.26
CA ALA A 33 9.56 2.11 4.35
C ALA A 33 9.38 0.59 4.50
N ALA A 34 10.49 -0.17 4.56
CA ALA A 34 10.44 -1.61 4.77
C ALA A 34 9.90 -1.97 6.16
N LYS A 35 10.30 -1.23 7.22
CA LYS A 35 9.78 -1.39 8.59
C LYS A 35 8.30 -1.02 8.70
N ALA A 36 7.84 0.02 8.02
CA ALA A 36 6.43 0.36 7.96
C ALA A 36 5.61 -0.76 7.28
N GLN A 37 6.14 -1.31 6.18
CA GLN A 37 5.51 -2.42 5.47
C GLN A 37 5.49 -3.72 6.31
N TRP A 38 6.47 -3.93 7.19
CA TRP A 38 6.43 -5.01 8.18
C TRP A 38 5.22 -4.92 9.11
N GLY A 39 4.83 -3.71 9.54
CA GLY A 39 3.61 -3.52 10.33
C GLY A 39 2.33 -3.98 9.63
N ASN A 40 2.29 -3.90 8.28
CA ASN A 40 1.19 -4.45 7.49
C ASN A 40 1.19 -5.98 7.49
N VAL A 41 2.37 -6.61 7.43
CA VAL A 41 2.54 -8.07 7.56
C VAL A 41 2.06 -8.52 8.94
N GLU A 42 2.49 -7.86 10.02
CA GLU A 42 2.07 -8.18 11.39
C GLU A 42 0.55 -8.06 11.56
N SER A 43 -0.05 -6.99 11.02
CA SER A 43 -1.50 -6.80 11.05
C SER A 43 -2.25 -7.93 10.33
N ALA A 44 -1.76 -8.37 9.16
CA ALA A 44 -2.35 -9.48 8.42
C ALA A 44 -2.21 -10.82 9.18
N LEU A 45 -1.07 -11.06 9.84
CA LEU A 45 -0.83 -12.24 10.66
C LEU A 45 -1.73 -12.28 11.90
N GLN A 46 -1.91 -11.14 12.57
CA GLN A 46 -2.83 -11.01 13.70
C GLN A 46 -4.27 -11.29 13.26
N ASN A 47 -4.69 -10.71 12.14
CA ASN A 47 -6.03 -10.92 11.56
C ASN A 47 -6.33 -12.40 11.28
N ARG A 48 -5.32 -13.20 10.88
CA ARG A 48 -5.43 -14.66 10.74
C ARG A 48 -5.50 -15.34 12.11
N ALA A 49 -4.62 -14.98 13.03
CA ALA A 49 -4.54 -15.58 14.37
C ALA A 49 -5.84 -15.40 15.18
N ASP A 50 -6.57 -14.31 14.96
CA ASP A 50 -7.86 -13.99 15.61
C ASP A 50 -9.03 -14.85 15.12
N LYS A 51 -8.94 -15.42 13.92
CA LYS A 51 -9.99 -16.27 13.33
C LYS A 51 -9.91 -17.71 13.81
N ILE A 52 -8.71 -18.20 14.13
CA ILE A 52 -8.47 -19.60 14.49
C ILE A 52 -9.27 -20.05 15.73
N PRO A 53 -9.40 -19.27 16.82
CA PRO A 53 -10.20 -19.70 17.98
C PRO A 53 -11.66 -19.95 17.62
N ASN A 54 -12.25 -19.13 16.75
CA ASN A 54 -13.62 -19.32 16.27
C ASN A 54 -13.75 -20.60 15.42
N LEU A 55 -12.75 -20.87 14.57
CA LEU A 55 -12.69 -22.11 13.80
C LEU A 55 -12.66 -23.33 14.71
N VAL A 56 -11.75 -23.34 15.70
CA VAL A 56 -11.61 -24.43 16.68
C VAL A 56 -12.92 -24.64 17.44
N ALA A 57 -13.59 -23.58 17.88
CA ALA A 57 -14.86 -23.68 18.59
C ALA A 57 -15.97 -24.33 17.73
N VAL A 58 -16.05 -24.00 16.44
CA VAL A 58 -17.02 -24.59 15.52
C VAL A 58 -16.73 -26.08 15.30
N VAL A 59 -15.47 -26.45 15.09
CA VAL A 59 -15.09 -27.86 14.91
C VAL A 59 -15.34 -28.68 16.18
N GLN A 60 -15.04 -28.13 17.36
CA GLN A 60 -15.34 -28.76 18.65
C GLN A 60 -16.85 -28.92 18.87
N GLY A 61 -17.65 -27.92 18.52
CA GLY A 61 -19.11 -27.95 18.62
C GLY A 61 -19.78 -28.97 17.71
N ALA A 62 -19.14 -29.32 16.59
CA ALA A 62 -19.57 -30.39 15.69
C ALA A 62 -19.30 -31.81 16.24
N ALA A 63 -18.72 -31.92 17.44
CA ALA A 63 -18.41 -33.18 18.14
C ALA A 63 -17.54 -34.17 17.35
N ILE A 64 -16.70 -33.65 16.43
CA ILE A 64 -15.74 -34.48 15.68
C ILE A 64 -14.60 -34.90 16.62
N SER A 65 -14.34 -36.21 16.70
CA SER A 65 -13.35 -36.81 17.60
C SER A 65 -11.92 -36.75 17.05
N GLU A 66 -11.53 -35.66 16.40
CA GLU A 66 -10.19 -35.44 15.84
C GLU A 66 -9.37 -34.50 16.73
N LYS A 67 -9.15 -34.94 17.97
CA LYS A 67 -8.46 -34.15 19.00
C LYS A 67 -7.02 -33.84 18.63
N ASP A 68 -6.33 -34.78 18.01
CA ASP A 68 -4.90 -34.63 17.69
C ASP A 68 -4.67 -33.55 16.63
N ILE A 69 -5.56 -33.47 15.63
CA ILE A 69 -5.49 -32.45 14.57
C ILE A 69 -5.86 -31.07 15.11
N LEU A 70 -6.92 -30.99 15.92
CA LEU A 70 -7.29 -29.74 16.59
C LEU A 70 -6.18 -29.25 17.52
N GLN A 71 -5.56 -30.15 18.27
CA GLN A 71 -4.42 -29.80 19.12
C GLN A 71 -3.24 -29.32 18.27
N GLY A 72 -2.96 -29.97 17.14
CA GLY A 72 -1.95 -29.53 16.18
C GLY A 72 -2.18 -28.09 15.69
N VAL A 73 -3.42 -27.72 15.39
CA VAL A 73 -3.79 -26.34 15.00
C VAL A 73 -3.60 -25.35 16.15
N ILE A 74 -4.03 -25.72 17.36
CA ILE A 74 -3.90 -24.88 18.55
C ILE A 74 -2.42 -24.65 18.87
N ASP A 75 -1.61 -25.70 18.84
CA ASP A 75 -0.18 -25.65 19.09
C ASP A 75 0.56 -24.85 18.02
N ALA A 76 0.22 -25.05 16.74
CA ALA A 76 0.82 -24.31 15.65
C ALA A 76 0.49 -22.82 15.74
N ARG A 77 -0.76 -22.47 16.08
CA ARG A 77 -1.14 -21.08 16.38
C ARG A 77 -0.33 -20.53 17.54
N ALA A 78 -0.26 -21.25 18.65
CA ALA A 78 0.45 -20.80 19.84
C ALA A 78 1.93 -20.51 19.52
N ARG A 79 2.60 -21.39 18.77
CA ARG A 79 3.98 -21.17 18.29
C ARG A 79 4.09 -19.96 17.38
N ALA A 80 3.19 -19.83 16.40
CA ALA A 80 3.19 -18.71 15.45
C ALA A 80 2.97 -17.35 16.13
N THR A 81 2.21 -17.30 17.23
CA THR A 81 1.99 -16.07 18.03
C THR A 81 3.02 -15.86 19.14
N ALA A 82 3.78 -16.89 19.52
CA ALA A 82 4.78 -16.79 20.58
C ALA A 82 6.08 -16.13 20.12
N ILE A 83 6.39 -16.21 18.83
CA ILE A 83 7.57 -15.57 18.24
C ILE A 83 7.17 -14.14 17.85
N ASN A 84 7.62 -13.18 18.66
CA ASN A 84 7.42 -11.77 18.38
C ASN A 84 8.70 -11.20 17.74
N ILE A 85 8.66 -10.94 16.43
CA ILE A 85 9.74 -10.23 15.73
C ILE A 85 9.50 -8.73 15.80
N THR A 86 10.50 -7.99 16.27
CA THR A 86 10.48 -6.53 16.22
C THR A 86 11.12 -6.03 14.92
N THR A 87 10.94 -4.73 14.62
CA THR A 87 11.55 -4.11 13.43
C THR A 87 13.08 -4.17 13.42
N ASP A 88 13.72 -4.33 14.58
CA ASP A 88 15.18 -4.43 14.70
C ASP A 88 15.69 -5.86 14.45
N ASP A 89 14.83 -6.87 14.63
CA ASP A 89 15.15 -8.28 14.41
C ASP A 89 15.07 -8.70 12.94
N LEU A 90 14.55 -7.82 12.06
CA LEU A 90 14.38 -8.07 10.62
C LEU A 90 15.70 -8.28 9.87
N SER A 91 16.84 -7.94 10.48
CA SER A 91 18.18 -8.19 9.94
C SER A 91 18.87 -9.40 10.58
N ASN A 92 18.15 -10.16 11.43
CA ASN A 92 18.65 -11.36 12.09
C ASN A 92 18.12 -12.61 11.35
N PRO A 93 18.97 -13.33 10.59
CA PRO A 93 18.55 -14.50 9.83
C PRO A 93 17.96 -15.61 10.68
N GLU A 94 18.48 -15.82 11.90
CA GLU A 94 18.05 -16.92 12.76
C GLU A 94 16.65 -16.68 13.33
N GLU A 95 16.40 -15.47 13.84
CA GLU A 95 15.08 -15.08 14.37
C GLU A 95 14.05 -15.00 13.24
N PHE A 96 14.41 -14.39 12.11
CA PHE A 96 13.53 -14.33 10.93
C PHE A 96 13.15 -15.71 10.43
N LYS A 97 14.11 -16.65 10.39
CA LYS A 97 13.85 -18.03 10.01
C LYS A 97 12.92 -18.74 11.00
N LYS A 98 13.16 -18.63 12.32
CA LYS A 98 12.28 -19.23 13.34
C LYS A 98 10.85 -18.74 13.20
N PHE A 99 10.68 -17.44 13.00
CA PHE A 99 9.37 -16.82 12.75
C PHE A 99 8.72 -17.37 11.49
N SER A 100 9.43 -17.38 10.36
CA SER A 100 8.92 -17.89 9.09
C SER A 100 8.53 -19.37 9.19
N ASP A 101 9.36 -20.20 9.80
CA ASP A 101 9.11 -21.63 10.01
C ASP A 101 7.85 -21.84 10.88
N ALA A 102 7.63 -21.03 11.92
CA ALA A 102 6.41 -21.11 12.73
C ALA A 102 5.15 -20.68 11.96
N GLN A 103 5.23 -19.64 11.13
CA GLN A 103 4.11 -19.25 10.26
C GLN A 103 3.77 -20.34 9.23
N ASN A 104 4.79 -21.01 8.69
CA ASN A 104 4.62 -22.12 7.74
C ASN A 104 4.00 -23.35 8.41
N GLN A 105 4.41 -23.70 9.64
CA GLN A 105 3.80 -24.77 10.41
C GLN A 105 2.30 -24.54 10.65
N LEU A 106 1.89 -23.29 10.91
CA LEU A 106 0.48 -22.94 11.04
C LEU A 106 -0.28 -23.13 9.71
N THR A 107 0.29 -22.69 8.60
CA THR A 107 -0.30 -22.91 7.26
C THR A 107 -0.46 -24.41 6.96
N GLN A 108 0.53 -25.24 7.30
CA GLN A 108 0.49 -26.69 7.13
C GLN A 108 -0.59 -27.35 8.02
N ALA A 109 -0.69 -26.96 9.30
CA ALA A 109 -1.72 -27.47 10.20
C ALA A 109 -3.14 -27.12 9.69
N MET A 110 -3.31 -25.94 9.09
CA MET A 110 -4.56 -25.55 8.43
C MET A 110 -4.86 -26.37 7.17
N GLY A 111 -3.84 -26.73 6.40
CA GLY A 111 -3.98 -27.66 5.26
C GLY A 111 -4.44 -29.05 5.73
N GLN A 112 -3.81 -29.59 6.77
CA GLN A 112 -4.20 -30.88 7.36
C GLN A 112 -5.63 -30.85 7.90
N LEU A 113 -6.04 -29.75 8.55
CA LEU A 113 -7.43 -29.59 9.00
C LEU A 113 -8.42 -29.64 7.83
N ARG A 114 -8.11 -29.02 6.68
CA ARG A 114 -8.97 -29.10 5.47
C ARG A 114 -9.14 -30.52 5.00
N THR A 115 -8.05 -31.26 4.86
CA THR A 115 -8.09 -32.66 4.44
C THR A 115 -8.91 -33.52 5.39
N VAL A 116 -8.81 -33.28 6.70
CA VAL A 116 -9.62 -34.01 7.69
C VAL A 116 -11.10 -33.66 7.53
N VAL A 117 -11.44 -32.40 7.30
CA VAL A 117 -12.82 -31.93 7.10
C VAL A 117 -13.47 -32.56 5.87
N GLU A 118 -12.72 -32.94 4.84
CA GLU A 118 -13.25 -33.67 3.68
C GLU A 118 -13.91 -34.99 4.08
N ASN A 119 -13.43 -35.65 5.15
CA ASN A 119 -14.03 -36.86 5.70
C ASN A 119 -15.30 -36.62 6.54
N TYR A 120 -15.64 -35.35 6.80
CA TYR A 120 -16.81 -34.95 7.61
C TYR A 120 -17.70 -33.95 6.86
N PRO A 121 -18.49 -34.41 5.86
CA PRO A 121 -19.35 -33.54 5.05
C PRO A 121 -20.30 -32.66 5.87
N GLN A 122 -20.75 -33.16 7.03
CA GLN A 122 -21.62 -32.46 7.96
C GLN A 122 -20.99 -31.21 8.57
N LEU A 123 -19.67 -31.13 8.67
CA LEU A 123 -18.96 -29.93 9.13
C LEU A 123 -18.75 -28.95 7.98
N ALA A 124 -18.35 -29.47 6.81
CA ALA A 124 -18.22 -28.67 5.59
C ALA A 124 -19.54 -27.98 5.20
N SER A 125 -20.68 -28.62 5.45
CA SER A 125 -22.01 -28.07 5.18
C SER A 125 -22.48 -27.02 6.20
N GLN A 126 -21.77 -26.78 7.30
CA GLN A 126 -22.15 -25.76 8.27
C GLN A 126 -21.80 -24.36 7.73
N PRO A 127 -22.76 -23.45 7.58
CA PRO A 127 -22.50 -22.11 7.03
C PRO A 127 -21.38 -21.37 7.76
N ARG A 128 -21.37 -21.44 9.10
CA ARG A 128 -20.35 -20.80 9.95
C ARG A 128 -18.94 -21.35 9.75
N PHE A 129 -18.81 -22.63 9.43
CA PHE A 129 -17.49 -23.23 9.17
C PHE A 129 -16.95 -22.77 7.81
N GLY A 130 -17.79 -22.80 6.77
CA GLY A 130 -17.42 -22.32 5.43
C GLY A 130 -17.01 -20.84 5.42
N GLU A 131 -17.76 -19.98 6.12
CA GLU A 131 -17.44 -18.55 6.30
C GLU A 131 -16.05 -18.33 6.94
N LEU A 132 -15.73 -19.10 7.99
CA LEU A 132 -14.44 -19.00 8.67
C LEU A 132 -13.28 -19.49 7.80
N MET A 133 -13.48 -20.54 7.01
CA MET A 133 -12.46 -21.04 6.08
C MET A 133 -12.17 -20.02 4.98
N VAL A 134 -13.21 -19.41 4.40
CA VAL A 134 -13.05 -18.32 3.42
C VAL A 134 -12.31 -17.14 4.04
N ALA A 135 -12.68 -16.73 5.26
CA ALA A 135 -12.01 -15.63 5.96
C ALA A 135 -10.54 -15.92 6.29
N ILE A 136 -10.17 -17.19 6.52
CA ILE A 136 -8.78 -17.61 6.71
C ILE A 136 -8.02 -17.62 5.38
N ASP A 137 -8.64 -18.05 4.29
CA ASP A 137 -8.04 -18.00 2.94
C ASP A 137 -7.81 -16.56 2.49
N GLU A 138 -8.76 -15.66 2.76
CA GLU A 138 -8.59 -14.22 2.53
C GLU A 138 -7.42 -13.67 3.35
N ALA A 139 -7.31 -14.04 4.64
CA ALA A 139 -6.19 -13.63 5.47
C ALA A 139 -4.85 -14.17 4.95
N ASN A 140 -4.79 -15.41 4.44
CA ASN A 140 -3.59 -15.98 3.83
C ASN A 140 -3.18 -15.23 2.54
N ASN A 141 -4.15 -14.87 1.70
CA ASN A 141 -3.89 -14.08 0.49
C ASN A 141 -3.37 -12.68 0.83
N GLN A 142 -3.94 -12.06 1.86
CA GLN A 142 -3.46 -10.79 2.39
C GLN A 142 -2.01 -10.94 2.89
N ILE A 143 -1.70 -11.95 3.71
CA ILE A 143 -0.34 -12.22 4.18
C ILE A 143 0.65 -12.35 3.02
N ASN A 144 0.31 -13.13 1.98
CA ASN A 144 1.19 -13.30 0.82
C ASN A 144 1.42 -11.99 0.05
N THR A 145 0.38 -11.17 -0.06
CA THR A 145 0.48 -9.84 -0.67
C THR A 145 1.40 -8.93 0.14
N GLU A 146 1.21 -8.85 1.46
CA GLU A 146 2.02 -7.98 2.32
C GLU A 146 3.48 -8.45 2.42
N ARG A 147 3.73 -9.77 2.44
CA ARG A 147 5.08 -10.37 2.38
C ARG A 147 5.80 -10.01 1.09
N THR A 148 5.09 -10.02 -0.03
CA THR A 148 5.66 -9.66 -1.34
C THR A 148 6.05 -8.20 -1.37
N ARG A 149 5.15 -7.31 -0.93
CA ARG A 149 5.43 -5.87 -0.79
C ARG A 149 6.60 -5.61 0.16
N TYR A 150 6.66 -6.32 1.29
CA TYR A 150 7.80 -6.23 2.21
C TYR A 150 9.11 -6.63 1.52
N ASN A 151 9.14 -7.76 0.82
CA ASN A 151 10.33 -8.22 0.11
C ASN A 151 10.80 -7.24 -0.96
N GLU A 152 9.88 -6.55 -1.65
CA GLU A 152 10.20 -5.48 -2.60
C GLU A 152 10.90 -4.31 -1.89
N MET A 153 10.30 -3.77 -0.82
CA MET A 153 10.89 -2.66 -0.05
C MET A 153 12.23 -3.04 0.60
N ALA A 154 12.31 -4.27 1.13
CA ALA A 154 13.54 -4.81 1.69
C ALA A 154 14.63 -4.95 0.61
N ARG A 155 14.27 -5.31 -0.62
CA ARG A 155 15.20 -5.41 -1.76
C ARG A 155 15.73 -4.04 -2.16
N ASP A 156 14.88 -3.04 -2.21
CA ASP A 156 15.28 -1.66 -2.53
C ASP A 156 16.28 -1.16 -1.48
N TYR A 157 15.95 -1.26 -0.20
CA TYR A 157 16.87 -0.95 0.90
C TYR A 157 18.19 -1.75 0.81
N ASN A 158 18.10 -3.06 0.60
CA ASN A 158 19.25 -3.95 0.50
C ASN A 158 20.15 -3.63 -0.70
N THR A 159 19.59 -3.06 -1.76
CA THR A 159 20.32 -2.59 -2.94
C THR A 159 21.00 -1.26 -2.65
N ASP A 160 20.30 -0.34 -1.98
CA ASP A 160 20.84 0.97 -1.58
C ASP A 160 22.05 0.84 -0.66
N ILE A 161 22.00 -0.01 0.37
CA ILE A 161 23.14 -0.20 1.29
C ILE A 161 24.34 -0.87 0.61
N ARG A 162 24.16 -1.48 -0.56
CA ARG A 162 25.22 -2.15 -1.35
C ARG A 162 25.73 -1.32 -2.52
N THR A 163 25.05 -0.24 -2.89
CA THR A 163 25.36 0.55 -4.10
C THR A 163 26.05 1.87 -3.73
N PHE A 164 27.09 2.24 -4.49
CA PHE A 164 27.77 3.53 -4.32
C PHE A 164 26.90 4.68 -4.87
N PRO A 165 26.81 5.85 -4.20
CA PRO A 165 27.57 6.29 -3.01
C PRO A 165 26.96 5.89 -1.65
N SER A 166 25.71 5.45 -1.63
CA SER A 166 24.92 5.16 -0.43
C SER A 166 25.56 4.13 0.50
N SER A 167 26.28 3.15 -0.03
CA SER A 167 27.00 2.12 0.73
C SER A 167 28.05 2.67 1.70
N ILE A 168 28.63 3.84 1.43
CA ILE A 168 29.60 4.48 2.33
C ILE A 168 28.89 5.03 3.58
N GLY A 169 27.77 5.75 3.39
CA GLY A 169 26.96 6.26 4.49
C GLY A 169 26.32 5.12 5.29
N ALA A 170 25.74 4.13 4.60
CA ALA A 170 25.11 2.97 5.23
C ALA A 170 26.06 2.20 6.15
N ASN A 171 27.26 1.85 5.68
CA ASN A 171 28.18 1.01 6.44
C ASN A 171 29.02 1.78 7.47
N VAL A 172 29.41 3.04 7.17
CA VAL A 172 30.32 3.81 8.03
C VAL A 172 29.58 4.70 9.03
N ILE A 173 28.42 5.24 8.65
CA ILE A 173 27.68 6.21 9.46
C ILE A 173 26.52 5.54 10.21
N HIS A 174 25.76 4.67 9.53
CA HIS A 174 24.52 4.10 10.08
C HIS A 174 24.65 2.66 10.59
N GLY A 175 25.69 1.92 10.18
CA GLY A 175 25.84 0.50 10.54
C GLY A 175 24.70 -0.37 10.01
N SER A 176 24.07 0.05 8.90
CA SER A 176 22.91 -0.58 8.29
C SER A 176 23.20 -2.04 7.91
N LYS A 177 22.31 -2.95 8.30
CA LYS A 177 22.41 -4.38 7.99
C LYS A 177 21.34 -4.76 6.98
N PRO A 178 21.62 -5.69 6.05
CA PRO A 178 20.61 -6.19 5.15
C PRO A 178 19.39 -6.74 5.89
N LEU A 179 18.20 -6.44 5.41
CA LEU A 179 16.96 -7.06 5.86
C LEU A 179 16.80 -8.45 5.23
N GLU A 180 16.21 -9.35 5.98
CA GLU A 180 15.88 -10.69 5.52
C GLU A 180 14.65 -10.70 4.61
N TYR A 181 14.53 -11.73 3.78
CA TYR A 181 13.38 -11.90 2.89
C TYR A 181 12.52 -13.06 3.34
N PHE A 182 11.21 -12.92 3.14
CA PHE A 182 10.34 -14.08 3.09
C PHE A 182 10.69 -14.94 1.88
N GLU A 183 11.01 -16.21 2.11
CA GLU A 183 11.18 -17.17 1.02
C GLU A 183 9.84 -17.36 0.28
N ALA A 184 9.93 -17.49 -1.05
CA ALA A 184 8.79 -17.88 -1.86
C ALA A 184 8.38 -19.30 -1.47
N ASP A 185 7.09 -19.49 -1.21
CA ASP A 185 6.52 -20.79 -0.85
C ASP A 185 6.91 -21.82 -1.93
N GLU A 186 7.43 -22.99 -1.54
CA GLU A 186 7.78 -24.06 -2.50
C GLU A 186 6.56 -24.49 -3.32
N ALA A 187 5.35 -24.33 -2.76
CA ALA A 187 4.09 -24.53 -3.47
C ALA A 187 3.89 -23.55 -4.65
N SER A 188 4.47 -22.35 -4.60
CA SER A 188 4.45 -21.40 -5.73
C SER A 188 5.45 -21.76 -6.84
N LYS A 189 6.43 -22.63 -6.57
CA LYS A 189 7.33 -23.17 -7.59
C LYS A 189 6.71 -24.36 -8.33
N ALA A 190 5.80 -25.08 -7.69
CA ALA A 190 5.01 -26.14 -8.31
C ALA A 190 3.79 -25.53 -9.00
N ASN A 191 3.88 -25.26 -10.30
CA ASN A 191 2.74 -24.82 -11.10
C ASN A 191 1.62 -25.89 -11.01
N PRO A 192 0.50 -25.63 -10.31
CA PRO A 192 -0.52 -26.65 -10.08
C PRO A 192 -1.11 -27.04 -11.43
N THR A 193 -0.98 -28.33 -11.80
CA THR A 193 -1.66 -28.83 -13.00
C THR A 193 -3.14 -28.94 -12.65
N VAL A 194 -3.94 -27.97 -13.12
CA VAL A 194 -5.39 -27.99 -12.96
C VAL A 194 -5.94 -29.08 -13.88
N ASP A 195 -6.27 -30.23 -13.30
CA ASP A 195 -7.00 -31.27 -14.01
C ASP A 195 -8.49 -30.88 -14.08
N MET A 196 -8.92 -30.45 -15.26
CA MET A 196 -10.33 -30.12 -15.55
C MET A 196 -11.15 -31.33 -16.05
N SER A 197 -10.61 -32.55 -16.02
CA SER A 197 -11.27 -33.75 -16.54
C SER A 197 -12.61 -34.08 -15.88
N GLY A 198 -12.88 -33.58 -14.69
CA GLY A 198 -14.16 -33.73 -13.99
C GLY A 198 -15.24 -32.69 -14.32
N ILE A 199 -14.91 -31.59 -15.02
CA ILE A 199 -15.86 -30.50 -15.33
C ILE A 199 -16.72 -30.82 -16.55
N THR A 200 -16.15 -31.52 -17.54
CA THR A 200 -16.93 -32.09 -18.64
C THR A 200 -17.39 -33.48 -18.23
N GLY A 201 -18.50 -33.56 -17.51
CA GLY A 201 -19.08 -34.83 -17.09
C GLY A 201 -19.13 -35.81 -18.27
N ASP A 202 -18.44 -36.94 -18.13
CA ASP A 202 -18.51 -38.10 -19.00
C ASP A 202 -19.94 -38.66 -18.95
N LYS A 203 -20.86 -38.02 -19.67
CA LYS A 203 -22.12 -38.63 -20.09
C LYS A 203 -22.01 -38.84 -21.58
N ALA A 204 -21.90 -40.12 -21.93
CA ALA A 204 -21.96 -40.61 -23.30
C ALA A 204 -23.07 -39.89 -24.09
N PRO A 205 -22.85 -39.62 -25.39
CA PRO A 205 -23.83 -38.92 -26.21
C PRO A 205 -25.14 -39.71 -26.23
N ARG A 206 -26.25 -39.08 -25.82
CA ARG A 206 -27.58 -39.67 -26.06
C ARG A 206 -27.83 -39.72 -27.57
N PRO A 207 -28.50 -40.76 -28.09
CA PRO A 207 -28.79 -40.85 -29.52
C PRO A 207 -29.62 -39.65 -29.97
N ARG A 208 -29.19 -39.05 -31.08
CA ARG A 208 -29.77 -37.85 -31.69
C ARG A 208 -31.13 -38.21 -32.27
N THR A 209 -32.22 -37.80 -31.61
CA THR A 209 -33.56 -37.89 -32.20
C THR A 209 -33.64 -36.94 -33.40
N GLU A 210 -34.05 -37.49 -34.52
CA GLU A 210 -34.16 -36.85 -35.82
C GLU A 210 -35.11 -35.64 -35.74
N VAL A 211 -34.61 -34.46 -36.13
CA VAL A 211 -35.40 -33.22 -36.16
C VAL A 211 -36.26 -33.24 -37.43
N THR A 212 -37.57 -33.38 -37.26
CA THR A 212 -38.55 -33.23 -38.33
C THR A 212 -38.43 -31.83 -38.95
N ARG A 213 -38.27 -31.78 -40.28
CA ARG A 213 -38.08 -30.56 -41.08
C ARG A 213 -39.31 -29.64 -41.00
N CYS A 214 -39.08 -28.33 -40.85
CA CYS A 214 -40.10 -27.27 -40.76
C CYS A 214 -40.88 -27.02 -42.07
N ALA A 215 -41.65 -28.00 -42.57
CA ALA A 215 -42.48 -27.81 -43.77
C ALA A 215 -44.00 -27.80 -43.52
N ASP A 216 -44.51 -28.23 -42.36
CA ASP A 216 -45.96 -28.41 -42.16
C ASP A 216 -46.47 -27.81 -40.85
N ILE A 217 -46.52 -26.47 -40.74
CA ILE A 217 -47.31 -25.80 -39.68
C ILE A 217 -48.15 -24.67 -40.33
N PRO A 218 -49.50 -24.70 -40.23
CA PRO A 218 -50.34 -23.63 -40.77
C PRO A 218 -50.30 -22.38 -39.87
N ALA A 219 -50.45 -21.21 -40.49
CA ALA A 219 -50.26 -19.88 -39.90
C ALA A 219 -51.18 -19.58 -38.69
N PRO A 220 -50.71 -18.80 -37.68
CA PRO A 220 -51.56 -18.36 -36.58
C PRO A 220 -52.24 -16.99 -36.82
N HIS A 221 -53.43 -16.86 -36.23
CA HIS A 221 -54.28 -15.66 -36.12
C HIS A 221 -53.69 -14.57 -35.18
N PRO A 222 -54.27 -13.34 -35.14
CA PRO A 222 -53.48 -12.13 -34.92
C PRO A 222 -53.33 -11.68 -33.46
N ALA A 223 -52.20 -10.98 -33.25
CA ALA A 223 -51.90 -9.89 -32.32
C ALA A 223 -52.65 -9.81 -30.97
N VAL A 224 -51.95 -10.15 -29.89
CA VAL A 224 -52.25 -9.67 -28.53
C VAL A 224 -51.09 -8.78 -28.07
N ALA A 225 -51.46 -7.62 -27.52
CA ALA A 225 -50.61 -6.49 -27.18
C ALA A 225 -49.54 -6.79 -26.12
N ARG A 226 -48.38 -6.12 -26.28
CA ARG A 226 -47.19 -6.22 -25.43
C ARG A 226 -47.38 -5.42 -24.12
N VAL A 227 -47.32 -6.10 -22.98
CA VAL A 227 -47.11 -5.47 -21.66
C VAL A 227 -45.59 -5.36 -21.42
N PRO A 228 -45.06 -4.23 -20.92
CA PRO A 228 -43.63 -4.11 -20.65
C PRO A 228 -43.26 -4.90 -19.38
N ALA A 229 -42.25 -5.76 -19.51
CA ALA A 229 -41.69 -6.48 -18.37
C ALA A 229 -40.90 -5.52 -17.47
N ARG A 230 -41.41 -5.29 -16.26
CA ARG A 230 -40.64 -4.79 -15.13
C ARG A 230 -39.53 -5.77 -14.81
N ALA A 231 -38.28 -5.29 -14.82
CA ALA A 231 -37.12 -6.03 -14.36
C ALA A 231 -37.33 -6.52 -12.92
N ARG A 232 -37.40 -7.83 -12.74
CA ARG A 232 -37.20 -8.49 -11.45
C ARG A 232 -35.72 -8.78 -11.36
N GLY A 233 -35.05 -8.12 -10.42
CA GLY A 233 -33.66 -8.38 -10.09
C GLY A 233 -33.50 -9.81 -9.58
N ASP A 234 -32.60 -10.55 -10.22
CA ASP A 234 -32.06 -11.77 -9.68
C ASP A 234 -30.91 -11.42 -8.73
N ARG A 235 -31.03 -11.91 -7.49
CA ARG A 235 -30.04 -11.78 -6.43
C ARG A 235 -29.62 -13.20 -6.10
N THR A 236 -28.62 -13.75 -6.78
CA THR A 236 -27.81 -14.87 -6.27
C THR A 236 -26.51 -15.02 -7.07
N GLY A 237 -25.38 -15.00 -6.37
CA GLY A 237 -24.03 -15.18 -6.91
C GLY A 237 -23.37 -13.86 -7.36
N ALA A 238 -22.23 -13.50 -6.78
CA ALA A 238 -21.36 -12.45 -7.33
C ALA A 238 -20.72 -12.98 -8.62
N GLY A 239 -21.52 -13.11 -9.68
CA GLY A 239 -21.04 -13.40 -11.01
C GLY A 239 -20.32 -12.16 -11.53
N LEU A 240 -19.00 -12.23 -11.63
CA LEU A 240 -18.20 -11.21 -12.30
C LEU A 240 -18.74 -11.04 -13.73
N SER A 241 -18.96 -9.79 -14.16
CA SER A 241 -19.42 -9.50 -15.52
C SER A 241 -18.49 -10.14 -16.56
N PRO A 242 -19.00 -10.67 -17.68
CA PRO A 242 -18.15 -11.21 -18.74
C PRO A 242 -17.30 -10.09 -19.38
N ARG A 243 -16.13 -10.45 -19.92
CA ARG A 243 -15.23 -9.49 -20.56
C ARG A 243 -15.92 -8.84 -21.77
N PRO A 244 -15.93 -7.51 -21.88
CA PRO A 244 -16.41 -6.82 -23.08
C PRO A 244 -15.47 -7.05 -24.28
N ASP A 245 -16.05 -7.03 -25.49
CA ASP A 245 -15.26 -6.99 -26.74
C ASP A 245 -14.55 -5.64 -26.93
N TRP A 246 -14.96 -4.62 -26.18
CA TRP A 246 -14.47 -3.24 -26.25
C TRP A 246 -13.78 -2.81 -24.94
N PRO A 247 -12.88 -1.81 -24.97
CA PRO A 247 -12.16 -1.36 -23.77
C PRO A 247 -13.04 -0.74 -22.67
N VAL A 248 -14.25 -0.29 -22.99
CA VAL A 248 -15.19 0.28 -22.03
C VAL A 248 -16.35 -0.68 -21.79
N TYR A 249 -16.71 -0.83 -20.51
CA TYR A 249 -17.89 -1.55 -20.05
C TYR A 249 -18.67 -0.67 -19.07
N ASP A 250 -19.80 -0.09 -19.49
CA ASP A 250 -20.66 0.73 -18.61
C ASP A 250 -21.85 -0.07 -18.03
N GLY A 251 -21.57 -1.04 -17.16
CA GLY A 251 -22.61 -1.85 -16.52
C GLY A 251 -23.49 -1.05 -15.55
N ALA A 252 -23.00 0.06 -15.01
CA ALA A 252 -23.74 0.94 -14.10
C ALA A 252 -24.62 1.98 -14.81
N ASN A 253 -24.49 2.12 -16.14
CA ASN A 253 -25.18 3.13 -16.94
C ASN A 253 -24.98 4.55 -16.38
N VAL A 254 -23.72 4.90 -16.12
CA VAL A 254 -23.32 6.21 -15.57
C VAL A 254 -22.64 7.10 -16.60
N LEU A 255 -22.23 6.55 -17.75
CA LEU A 255 -21.62 7.29 -18.84
C LEU A 255 -22.65 7.62 -19.92
N SER A 256 -22.50 8.78 -20.56
CA SER A 256 -23.28 9.09 -21.75
C SER A 256 -22.82 8.25 -22.95
N PRO A 257 -23.72 7.87 -23.88
CA PRO A 257 -23.35 7.08 -25.06
C PRO A 257 -22.26 7.72 -25.92
N GLY A 258 -22.18 9.06 -25.93
CA GLY A 258 -21.12 9.79 -26.64
C GLY A 258 -19.75 9.61 -25.97
N THR A 259 -19.71 9.65 -24.64
CA THR A 259 -18.49 9.46 -23.86
C THR A 259 -18.00 8.02 -23.95
N GLU A 260 -18.90 7.04 -23.87
CA GLU A 260 -18.57 5.62 -24.04
C GLU A 260 -17.93 5.36 -25.42
N ALA A 261 -18.56 5.84 -26.50
CA ALA A 261 -18.03 5.69 -27.86
C ALA A 261 -16.68 6.39 -28.07
N GLN A 262 -16.49 7.56 -27.45
CA GLN A 262 -15.23 8.31 -27.50
C GLN A 262 -14.11 7.53 -26.80
N LEU A 263 -14.34 7.11 -25.56
CA LEU A 263 -13.36 6.37 -24.75
C LEU A 263 -13.01 5.03 -25.39
N ASP A 264 -14.00 4.33 -25.95
CA ASP A 264 -13.78 3.09 -26.68
C ASP A 264 -12.87 3.28 -27.89
N ALA A 265 -13.08 4.32 -28.68
CA ALA A 265 -12.26 4.61 -29.86
C ALA A 265 -10.81 4.95 -29.45
N GLU A 266 -10.65 5.77 -28.42
CA GLU A 266 -9.36 6.20 -27.91
C GLU A 266 -8.55 5.04 -27.32
N LEU A 267 -9.15 4.29 -26.39
CA LEU A 267 -8.49 3.16 -25.73
C LEU A 267 -8.17 2.03 -26.73
N ARG A 268 -9.02 1.81 -27.73
CA ARG A 268 -8.75 0.81 -28.77
C ARG A 268 -7.55 1.21 -29.62
N ALA A 269 -7.45 2.49 -30.01
CA ALA A 269 -6.30 3.01 -30.74
C ALA A 269 -5.01 2.90 -29.90
N TYR A 270 -5.06 3.29 -28.63
CA TYR A 270 -3.93 3.20 -27.72
C TYR A 270 -3.47 1.76 -27.48
N ASN A 271 -4.40 0.85 -27.20
CA ASN A 271 -4.14 -0.57 -26.97
C ASN A 271 -3.53 -1.22 -28.22
N ALA A 272 -4.04 -0.90 -29.42
CA ALA A 272 -3.49 -1.40 -30.68
C ALA A 272 -2.08 -0.87 -30.96
N GLN A 273 -1.79 0.39 -30.60
CA GLN A 273 -0.48 1.01 -30.83
C GLN A 273 0.59 0.49 -29.84
N THR A 274 0.23 0.31 -28.58
CA THR A 274 1.18 0.00 -27.49
C THR A 274 1.24 -1.48 -27.14
N GLY A 275 0.28 -2.29 -27.59
CA GLY A 275 0.12 -3.68 -27.16
C GLY A 275 -0.34 -3.83 -25.71
N ARG A 276 -0.77 -2.73 -25.06
CA ARG A 276 -1.32 -2.72 -23.70
C ARG A 276 -2.81 -3.02 -23.71
N ALA A 277 -3.35 -3.39 -22.56
CA ALA A 277 -4.79 -3.59 -22.36
C ALA A 277 -5.31 -2.64 -21.27
N ILE A 278 -5.64 -1.42 -21.67
CA ILE A 278 -6.27 -0.42 -20.79
C ILE A 278 -7.79 -0.55 -20.92
N ILE A 279 -8.47 -0.78 -19.79
CA ILE A 279 -9.90 -1.07 -19.72
C ILE A 279 -10.57 -0.19 -18.66
N VAL A 280 -11.77 0.30 -18.96
CA VAL A 280 -12.64 1.02 -18.03
C VAL A 280 -13.90 0.18 -17.79
N ALA A 281 -14.22 -0.07 -16.53
CA ALA A 281 -15.41 -0.81 -16.14
C ALA A 281 -16.21 -0.06 -15.08
N THR A 282 -17.49 0.17 -15.33
CA THR A 282 -18.45 0.58 -14.31
C THR A 282 -19.33 -0.60 -13.97
N VAL A 283 -19.54 -0.84 -12.67
CA VAL A 283 -20.41 -1.91 -12.18
C VAL A 283 -21.45 -1.31 -11.25
N PRO A 284 -22.73 -1.71 -11.31
CA PRO A 284 -23.76 -1.11 -10.48
C PRO A 284 -23.45 -1.22 -8.99
N SER A 285 -22.91 -2.36 -8.56
CA SER A 285 -22.56 -2.67 -7.17
C SER A 285 -21.49 -3.74 -7.13
N LEU A 286 -20.70 -3.75 -6.06
CA LEU A 286 -19.74 -4.80 -5.74
C LEU A 286 -20.39 -6.05 -5.12
N GLY A 287 -21.71 -6.02 -4.85
CA GLY A 287 -22.42 -7.16 -4.27
C GLY A 287 -21.99 -7.51 -2.84
N GLY A 288 -21.47 -6.52 -2.10
CA GLY A 288 -20.91 -6.72 -0.76
C GLY A 288 -19.45 -7.18 -0.75
N ALA A 289 -18.83 -7.40 -1.91
CA ALA A 289 -17.40 -7.69 -2.01
C ALA A 289 -16.56 -6.44 -1.72
N ASN A 290 -15.35 -6.69 -1.21
CA ASN A 290 -14.32 -5.66 -1.11
C ASN A 290 -13.84 -5.26 -2.54
N ILE A 291 -13.55 -3.96 -2.75
CA ILE A 291 -13.22 -3.45 -4.10
C ILE A 291 -11.86 -3.94 -4.61
N GLU A 292 -10.89 -4.15 -3.71
CA GLU A 292 -9.60 -4.77 -4.03
C GLU A 292 -9.84 -6.16 -4.64
N SER A 293 -10.50 -7.05 -3.89
CA SER A 293 -10.77 -8.42 -4.30
C SER A 293 -11.63 -8.49 -5.57
N TYR A 294 -12.62 -7.60 -5.70
CA TYR A 294 -13.45 -7.52 -6.89
C TYR A 294 -12.65 -7.07 -8.12
N ALA A 295 -11.82 -6.03 -8.00
CA ALA A 295 -11.02 -5.53 -9.12
C ALA A 295 -9.96 -6.55 -9.56
N THR A 296 -9.24 -7.17 -8.62
CA THR A 296 -8.26 -8.22 -8.94
C THR A 296 -8.96 -9.44 -9.57
N GLY A 297 -10.11 -9.85 -9.04
CA GLY A 297 -10.91 -10.93 -9.62
C GLY A 297 -11.39 -10.62 -11.04
N LEU A 298 -11.86 -9.39 -11.29
CA LEU A 298 -12.29 -8.94 -12.61
C LEU A 298 -11.11 -8.87 -13.58
N PHE A 299 -9.98 -8.32 -13.14
CA PHE A 299 -8.75 -8.20 -13.91
C PHE A 299 -8.22 -9.57 -14.35
N SER A 300 -8.16 -10.52 -13.42
CA SER A 300 -7.73 -11.90 -13.70
C SER A 300 -8.73 -12.63 -14.59
N THR A 301 -10.03 -12.56 -14.29
CA THR A 301 -11.07 -13.24 -15.08
C THR A 301 -11.11 -12.73 -16.51
N TRP A 302 -10.89 -11.43 -16.70
CA TRP A 302 -10.83 -10.86 -18.03
C TRP A 302 -9.47 -11.12 -18.70
N GLY A 303 -8.43 -11.55 -17.99
CA GLY A 303 -7.10 -11.72 -18.58
C GLY A 303 -6.56 -10.40 -19.14
N ILE A 304 -6.74 -9.31 -18.40
CA ILE A 304 -6.29 -7.97 -18.80
C ILE A 304 -4.76 -7.96 -18.80
N GLY A 305 -4.13 -7.61 -19.93
CA GLY A 305 -2.66 -7.57 -20.05
C GLY A 305 -1.99 -8.88 -20.49
N GLY A 306 -2.72 -10.00 -20.44
CA GLY A 306 -2.28 -11.33 -20.90
C GLY A 306 -1.22 -11.98 -20.01
N GLU A 307 -1.24 -13.31 -19.93
CA GLU A 307 -0.46 -14.11 -18.96
C GLU A 307 1.06 -13.89 -18.97
N LYS A 308 1.64 -13.52 -20.12
CA LYS A 308 3.10 -13.44 -20.27
C LYS A 308 3.68 -12.04 -20.06
N ARG A 309 2.95 -11.02 -20.46
CA ARG A 309 3.43 -9.62 -20.45
C ARG A 309 2.80 -8.83 -19.32
N ASP A 310 1.59 -9.20 -18.90
CA ASP A 310 0.82 -8.56 -17.85
C ASP A 310 0.79 -7.03 -18.01
N THR A 311 0.67 -6.57 -19.26
CA THR A 311 0.67 -5.15 -19.63
C THR A 311 -0.74 -4.58 -19.63
N GLY A 312 -1.46 -4.79 -18.54
CA GLY A 312 -2.88 -4.47 -18.39
C GLY A 312 -3.15 -3.41 -17.32
N LEU A 313 -4.22 -2.63 -17.49
CA LEU A 313 -4.72 -1.71 -16.47
C LEU A 313 -6.25 -1.67 -16.51
N LEU A 314 -6.88 -1.75 -15.34
CA LEU A 314 -8.33 -1.66 -15.16
C LEU A 314 -8.69 -0.48 -14.27
N LEU A 315 -9.45 0.49 -14.79
CA LEU A 315 -10.17 1.46 -13.98
C LEU A 315 -11.57 0.91 -13.67
N LEU A 316 -11.78 0.50 -12.43
CA LEU A 316 -13.07 0.01 -11.92
C LEU A 316 -13.79 1.10 -11.12
N ILE A 317 -15.08 1.31 -11.42
CA ILE A 317 -15.95 2.27 -10.73
C ILE A 317 -17.22 1.55 -10.26
N ALA A 318 -17.52 1.68 -8.97
CA ALA A 318 -18.72 1.12 -8.33
C ALA A 318 -19.53 2.23 -7.65
N PRO A 319 -20.54 2.80 -8.34
CA PRO A 319 -21.28 3.97 -7.85
C PRO A 319 -22.09 3.70 -6.58
N SER A 320 -22.64 2.50 -6.41
CA SER A 320 -23.45 2.16 -5.21
C SER A 320 -22.62 2.24 -3.93
N GLU A 321 -21.39 1.73 -3.96
CA GLU A 321 -20.46 1.78 -2.84
C GLU A 321 -19.64 3.08 -2.81
N ARG A 322 -19.76 3.93 -3.85
CA ARG A 322 -18.96 5.14 -4.07
C ARG A 322 -17.46 4.87 -3.99
N ARG A 323 -17.05 3.73 -4.54
CA ARG A 323 -15.66 3.29 -4.57
C ARG A 323 -15.16 3.18 -5.99
N MET A 324 -13.88 3.42 -6.16
CA MET A 324 -13.18 3.25 -7.43
C MET A 324 -11.78 2.71 -7.15
N ARG A 325 -11.25 1.95 -8.10
CA ARG A 325 -9.94 1.33 -8.00
C ARG A 325 -9.29 1.26 -9.36
N ILE A 326 -7.97 1.46 -9.39
CA ILE A 326 -7.15 1.17 -10.57
C ILE A 326 -6.32 -0.06 -10.25
N GLU A 327 -6.58 -1.16 -10.95
CA GLU A 327 -5.77 -2.38 -10.87
C GLU A 327 -4.75 -2.35 -12.02
N VAL A 328 -3.50 -2.65 -11.71
CA VAL A 328 -2.38 -2.54 -12.66
C VAL A 328 -1.67 -3.88 -12.72
N GLY A 329 -1.46 -4.39 -13.93
CA GLY A 329 -0.65 -5.56 -14.17
C GLY A 329 0.84 -5.28 -13.93
N TYR A 330 1.57 -6.31 -13.52
CA TYR A 330 2.98 -6.24 -13.17
C TYR A 330 3.84 -5.58 -14.25
N GLY A 331 3.53 -5.82 -15.53
CA GLY A 331 4.25 -5.26 -16.67
C GLY A 331 4.13 -3.73 -16.82
N LEU A 332 3.18 -3.10 -16.13
CA LEU A 332 2.98 -1.65 -16.14
C LEU A 332 3.43 -0.94 -14.85
N HIS A 333 3.81 -1.65 -13.78
CA HIS A 333 4.19 -1.02 -12.51
C HIS A 333 5.36 -0.03 -12.65
N GLY A 334 6.32 -0.28 -13.53
CA GLY A 334 7.42 0.67 -13.81
C GLY A 334 6.99 1.96 -14.52
N TYR A 335 5.76 2.04 -15.02
CA TYR A 335 5.19 3.21 -15.71
C TYR A 335 4.05 3.85 -14.91
N PHE A 336 3.30 3.04 -14.16
CA PHE A 336 2.10 3.45 -13.45
C PHE A 336 1.91 2.59 -12.19
N GLY A 337 2.33 3.13 -11.03
CA GLY A 337 2.24 2.46 -9.73
C GLY A 337 1.03 2.86 -8.89
N GLY A 338 0.90 2.25 -7.71
CA GLY A 338 -0.22 2.48 -6.78
C GLY A 338 -0.38 3.94 -6.33
N ILE A 339 0.71 4.71 -6.24
CA ILE A 339 0.65 6.13 -5.88
C ILE A 339 0.06 6.98 -7.01
N MET A 340 0.42 6.70 -8.26
CA MET A 340 -0.18 7.38 -9.41
C MET A 340 -1.66 7.05 -9.53
N ALA A 341 -2.03 5.78 -9.31
CA ALA A 341 -3.42 5.36 -9.23
C ALA A 341 -4.21 6.17 -8.20
N SER A 342 -3.72 6.26 -6.96
CA SER A 342 -4.35 7.04 -5.89
C SER A 342 -4.45 8.53 -6.25
N ARG A 343 -3.42 9.11 -6.87
CA ARG A 343 -3.45 10.52 -7.31
C ARG A 343 -4.52 10.75 -8.38
N VAL A 344 -4.57 9.94 -9.43
CA VAL A 344 -5.58 10.07 -10.48
C VAL A 344 -6.99 9.98 -9.87
N ILE A 345 -7.20 8.99 -9.00
CA ILE A 345 -8.49 8.82 -8.30
C ILE A 345 -8.85 10.06 -7.47
N ASN A 346 -7.94 10.53 -6.61
CA ASN A 346 -8.24 11.57 -5.62
C ASN A 346 -8.23 12.99 -6.19
N ASP A 347 -7.29 13.30 -7.08
CA ASP A 347 -7.05 14.65 -7.57
C ASP A 347 -7.75 14.91 -8.92
N THR A 348 -8.10 13.87 -9.69
CA THR A 348 -8.73 14.01 -11.01
C THR A 348 -10.17 13.50 -11.03
N ILE A 349 -10.42 12.24 -10.65
CA ILE A 349 -11.74 11.62 -10.80
C ILE A 349 -12.70 12.08 -9.69
N THR A 350 -12.26 12.00 -8.44
CA THR A 350 -13.10 12.27 -7.25
C THR A 350 -13.74 13.66 -7.25
N PRO A 351 -13.03 14.77 -7.59
CA PRO A 351 -13.65 16.09 -7.65
C PRO A 351 -14.81 16.16 -8.64
N ARG A 352 -14.64 15.58 -9.84
CA ARG A 352 -15.69 15.53 -10.88
C ARG A 352 -16.90 14.72 -10.44
N PHE A 353 -16.67 13.58 -9.78
CA PHE A 353 -17.77 12.75 -9.28
C PHE A 353 -18.54 13.42 -8.15
N LYS A 354 -17.86 14.23 -7.31
CA LYS A 354 -18.52 15.06 -6.29
C LYS A 354 -19.43 16.12 -6.91
N GLU A 355 -19.10 16.61 -8.09
CA GLU A 355 -19.93 17.53 -8.90
C GLU A 355 -21.05 16.81 -9.67
N GLY A 356 -21.11 15.47 -9.60
CA GLY A 356 -22.06 14.64 -10.36
C GLY A 356 -21.68 14.47 -11.84
N ASN A 357 -20.47 14.90 -12.24
CA ASN A 357 -20.00 14.82 -13.61
C ASN A 357 -19.16 13.55 -13.83
N PHE A 358 -19.86 12.42 -14.04
CA PHE A 358 -19.21 11.13 -14.28
C PHE A 358 -18.45 11.08 -15.60
N ASP A 359 -19.03 11.63 -16.67
CA ASP A 359 -18.41 11.69 -18.00
C ASP A 359 -17.04 12.37 -17.96
N ALA A 360 -16.96 13.57 -17.39
CA ALA A 360 -15.70 14.29 -17.26
C ALA A 360 -14.74 13.59 -16.30
N GLY A 361 -15.24 13.01 -15.20
CA GLY A 361 -14.39 12.28 -14.26
C GLY A 361 -13.70 11.08 -14.88
N VAL A 362 -14.43 10.27 -15.65
CA VAL A 362 -13.84 9.11 -16.34
C VAL A 362 -12.93 9.55 -17.49
N THR A 363 -13.34 10.53 -18.29
CA THR A 363 -12.52 11.03 -19.40
C THR A 363 -11.22 11.66 -18.93
N ASP A 364 -11.28 12.57 -17.95
CA ASP A 364 -10.09 13.21 -17.37
C ASP A 364 -9.18 12.17 -16.69
N GLY A 365 -9.77 11.18 -16.02
CA GLY A 365 -9.04 10.07 -15.38
C GLY A 365 -8.29 9.20 -16.38
N VAL A 366 -8.94 8.79 -17.47
CA VAL A 366 -8.31 8.02 -18.56
C VAL A 366 -7.18 8.83 -19.20
N ASN A 367 -7.41 10.11 -19.50
CA ASN A 367 -6.38 10.99 -20.05
C ASN A 367 -5.15 11.07 -19.14
N ALA A 368 -5.33 11.21 -17.83
CA ALA A 368 -4.25 11.23 -16.86
C ALA A 368 -3.47 9.90 -16.82
N ILE A 369 -4.18 8.77 -16.88
CA ILE A 369 -3.57 7.43 -16.94
C ILE A 369 -2.71 7.30 -18.20
N LEU A 370 -3.28 7.60 -19.37
CA LEU A 370 -2.57 7.48 -20.65
C LEU A 370 -1.35 8.40 -20.71
N ALA A 371 -1.46 9.63 -20.18
CA ALA A 371 -0.35 10.57 -20.11
C ALA A 371 0.80 10.08 -19.23
N HIS A 372 0.52 9.37 -18.13
CA HIS A 372 1.56 8.75 -17.31
C HIS A 372 2.18 7.53 -17.99
N LEU A 373 1.36 6.67 -18.59
CA LEU A 373 1.82 5.48 -19.30
C LEU A 373 2.68 5.83 -20.54
N ALA A 374 2.51 7.01 -21.12
CA ALA A 374 3.30 7.50 -22.24
C ALA A 374 4.71 8.00 -21.83
N LYS A 375 4.98 8.19 -20.53
CA LYS A 375 6.30 8.61 -20.04
C LYS A 375 7.28 7.46 -20.02
N SER A 376 8.57 7.78 -20.04
CA SER A 376 9.62 6.78 -19.83
C SER A 376 9.52 6.19 -18.40
N PRO A 377 9.93 4.94 -18.16
CA PRO A 377 9.97 4.37 -16.81
C PRO A 377 10.77 5.21 -15.82
N GLU A 378 11.87 5.81 -16.29
CA GLU A 378 12.77 6.64 -15.49
C GLU A 378 12.06 7.91 -14.98
N ASP A 379 11.28 8.56 -15.85
CA ASP A 379 10.47 9.72 -15.49
C ASP A 379 9.31 9.35 -14.56
N ALA A 380 8.70 8.17 -14.74
CA ALA A 380 7.60 7.70 -13.91
C ALA A 380 8.06 7.41 -12.47
N ILE A 381 9.21 6.75 -12.31
CA ILE A 381 9.85 6.50 -11.01
C ILE A 381 10.21 7.83 -10.34
N ALA A 382 10.82 8.77 -11.06
CA ALA A 382 11.17 10.09 -10.52
C ALA A 382 9.94 10.90 -10.07
N ILE A 383 8.82 10.83 -10.80
CA ILE A 383 7.56 11.49 -10.40
C ILE A 383 6.93 10.76 -9.22
N GLU A 384 7.07 9.44 -9.11
CA GLU A 384 6.58 8.66 -7.97
C GLU A 384 7.40 8.97 -6.71
N GLU A 385 8.72 9.07 -6.81
CA GLU A 385 9.59 9.52 -5.73
C GLU A 385 9.28 10.96 -5.31
N ALA A 386 9.09 11.86 -6.27
CA ALA A 386 8.65 13.23 -6.00
C ALA A 386 7.25 13.29 -5.37
N ALA A 387 6.35 12.38 -5.75
CA ALA A 387 5.01 12.24 -5.18
C ALA A 387 5.06 11.74 -3.73
N LYS A 388 5.82 10.68 -3.47
CA LYS A 388 6.11 10.15 -2.12
C LYS A 388 6.67 11.24 -1.23
N ALA A 389 7.64 12.02 -1.72
CA ALA A 389 8.24 13.13 -1.00
C ALA A 389 7.24 14.26 -0.66
N ALA A 390 6.35 14.61 -1.60
CA ALA A 390 5.32 15.63 -1.38
C ALA A 390 4.23 15.17 -0.38
N GLU A 391 3.87 13.89 -0.38
CA GLU A 391 2.89 13.31 0.54
C GLU A 391 3.45 13.19 1.98
N GLN A 392 4.74 12.87 2.12
CA GLN A 392 5.46 12.95 3.40
C GLN A 392 5.51 14.38 3.96
N GLN A 393 5.54 15.41 3.10
CA GLN A 393 5.45 16.80 3.55
C GLN A 393 4.03 17.18 3.98
N ARG A 394 2.99 16.73 3.28
CA ARG A 394 1.57 16.99 3.63
C ARG A 394 1.16 16.28 4.93
N SER A 395 1.60 15.04 5.14
CA SER A 395 1.37 14.29 6.38
C SER A 395 2.11 14.85 7.59
N ARG A 396 3.21 15.60 7.39
CA ARG A 396 3.84 16.40 8.47
C ARG A 396 3.03 17.65 8.84
N SER A 397 2.19 18.17 7.94
CA SER A 397 1.42 19.41 8.20
C SER A 397 0.07 19.18 8.88
N ASP A 398 -0.53 18.00 8.79
CA ASP A 398 -1.77 17.65 9.47
C ASP A 398 -1.54 16.59 10.55
N GLY A 399 -1.50 17.00 11.82
CA GLY A 399 -1.71 16.06 12.94
C GLY A 399 -0.70 16.06 14.09
N GLY A 400 0.23 17.01 14.18
CA GLY A 400 1.17 17.11 15.31
C GLY A 400 0.99 18.40 16.10
N PHE A 401 0.68 18.31 17.41
CA PHE A 401 0.73 19.47 18.32
C PHE A 401 2.11 20.15 18.17
N PRO A 402 2.19 21.45 17.85
CA PRO A 402 3.43 22.07 17.44
C PRO A 402 4.38 22.15 18.65
N ILE A 403 5.33 21.23 18.72
CA ILE A 403 6.39 21.20 19.74
C ILE A 403 7.16 22.54 19.75
N GLY A 404 7.21 23.23 18.62
CA GLY A 404 7.76 24.60 18.51
C GLY A 404 7.05 25.62 19.43
N VAL A 405 5.75 25.47 19.68
CA VAL A 405 5.01 26.34 20.61
C VAL A 405 5.38 26.04 22.07
N LEU A 406 5.59 24.76 22.41
CA LEU A 406 6.08 24.37 23.74
C LEU A 406 7.52 24.86 23.98
N ILE A 407 8.39 24.77 22.97
CA ILE A 407 9.76 25.29 23.05
C ILE A 407 9.74 26.82 23.20
N TRP A 408 8.86 27.51 22.47
CA TRP A 408 8.71 28.96 22.58
C TRP A 408 8.17 29.41 23.95
N PHE A 409 7.18 28.70 24.49
CA PHE A 409 6.68 28.95 25.85
C PHE A 409 7.72 28.61 26.93
N ALA A 410 8.49 27.54 26.77
CA ALA A 410 9.60 27.20 27.67
C ALA A 410 10.69 28.29 27.66
N PHE A 411 11.00 28.84 26.48
CA PHE A 411 11.95 29.94 26.34
C PHE A 411 11.46 31.22 27.05
N ILE A 412 10.18 31.59 26.87
CA ILE A 412 9.56 32.73 27.58
C ILE A 412 9.57 32.49 29.10
N PHE A 413 9.23 31.29 29.54
CA PHE A 413 9.19 30.97 30.97
C PHE A 413 10.58 31.08 31.62
N PHE A 414 11.63 30.54 30.99
CA PHE A 414 12.98 30.52 31.56
C PHE A 414 13.70 31.87 31.47
N PHE A 415 13.50 32.64 30.39
CA PHE A 415 14.24 33.87 30.16
C PHE A 415 13.50 35.15 30.54
N LEU A 416 12.16 35.12 30.65
CA LEU A 416 11.35 36.30 30.99
C LEU A 416 10.68 36.18 32.36
N ILE A 417 10.15 35.01 32.72
CA ILE A 417 9.34 34.82 33.95
C ILE A 417 10.21 34.40 35.15
N LEU A 418 11.14 33.46 34.96
CA LEU A 418 12.04 32.97 36.03
C LEU A 418 12.92 34.06 36.67
N PRO A 419 13.51 35.03 35.92
CA PRO A 419 14.33 36.10 36.50
C PRO A 419 13.50 37.10 37.34
N LEU A 420 12.22 37.30 37.00
CA LEU A 420 11.30 38.16 37.75
C LEU A 420 10.92 37.56 39.12
N LEU A 421 10.83 36.23 39.20
CA LEU A 421 10.57 35.51 40.46
C LEU A 421 11.82 35.42 41.36
N ALA A 422 13.01 35.34 40.76
CA ALA A 422 14.29 35.23 41.49
C ALA A 422 14.82 36.57 42.05
N GLY A 423 14.26 37.72 41.62
CA GLY A 423 14.77 39.05 41.97
C GLY A 423 14.37 39.59 43.35
N ARG A 424 13.45 38.96 44.09
CA ARG A 424 12.81 39.60 45.27
C ARG A 424 13.50 39.39 46.62
N ASN A 425 14.78 39.01 46.68
CA ASN A 425 15.44 38.79 47.98
C ASN A 425 16.96 39.05 48.03
N ARG A 426 17.42 40.27 47.69
CA ARG A 426 18.77 40.72 48.10
C ARG A 426 18.70 42.05 48.83
N ARG A 427 18.52 41.97 50.16
CA ARG A 427 18.77 43.08 51.11
C ARG A 427 20.26 43.45 51.06
N ARG A 428 20.59 44.63 50.54
CA ARG A 428 21.94 45.22 50.63
C ARG A 428 22.20 45.68 52.08
N LYS A 429 23.14 45.04 52.77
CA LYS A 429 23.75 45.56 54.00
C LYS A 429 24.79 46.63 53.61
N TYR A 430 24.55 47.87 54.00
CA TYR A 430 25.58 48.91 54.08
C TYR A 430 26.51 48.58 55.26
N ARG A 431 27.83 48.66 55.06
CA ARG A 431 28.81 48.77 56.14
C ARG A 431 29.75 49.93 55.83
N ALA A 432 29.72 50.93 56.71
CA ALA A 432 30.52 52.13 56.70
C ALA A 432 31.85 51.96 57.47
N LYS A 433 32.75 52.94 57.27
CA LYS A 433 33.93 53.33 58.08
C LYS A 433 35.19 52.48 57.85
N GLY A 434 36.40 53.00 57.66
CA GLY A 434 37.03 54.34 57.64
C GLY A 434 38.56 54.11 57.54
N SER A 435 39.27 54.83 56.66
CA SER A 435 40.22 55.93 56.96
C SER A 435 41.64 55.55 57.41
N GLY A 436 42.63 55.96 56.61
CA GLY A 436 44.04 56.25 56.97
C GLY A 436 45.07 55.74 55.94
N PRO A 437 46.31 56.28 55.83
CA PRO A 437 46.84 57.54 56.38
C PRO A 437 47.91 58.21 55.46
N TRP A 438 47.50 59.00 54.47
CA TRP A 438 48.33 60.05 53.82
C TRP A 438 47.29 61.09 53.36
N GLY A 439 47.25 62.32 53.84
CA GLY A 439 48.32 63.24 54.16
C GLY A 439 48.00 64.51 53.38
N ASP A 440 47.41 65.46 54.08
CA ASP A 440 46.91 66.77 53.64
C ASP A 440 48.00 67.67 53.02
N ALA A 441 47.60 68.49 52.02
CA ALA A 441 48.21 69.73 51.50
C ALA A 441 47.83 69.87 50.01
N GLY A 442 47.21 70.92 49.48
CA GLY A 442 47.09 72.30 49.93
C GLY A 442 47.67 73.22 48.83
N ARG A 443 46.82 74.09 48.26
CA ARG A 443 47.16 75.22 47.35
C ARG A 443 47.70 74.80 45.95
N ASP A 444 47.70 75.61 44.90
CA ASP A 444 47.37 77.01 44.70
C ASP A 444 47.05 77.23 43.20
N PHE A 445 46.53 78.42 42.93
CA PHE A 445 46.31 79.07 41.66
C PHE A 445 47.51 79.05 40.70
N GLY A 446 47.19 79.07 39.40
CA GLY A 446 47.76 80.11 38.54
C GLY A 446 48.78 79.69 37.48
N ASP A 447 48.53 80.28 36.31
CA ASP A 447 49.50 80.78 35.34
C ASP A 447 49.94 79.92 34.14
N THR A 448 49.46 80.42 32.99
CA THR A 448 50.15 80.69 31.73
C THR A 448 51.17 79.71 31.14
N ALA A 449 50.79 79.27 29.93
CA ALA A 449 51.63 79.17 28.73
C ALA A 449 53.04 79.78 28.79
N ARG A 450 54.08 78.98 28.48
CA ARG A 450 54.93 79.10 27.26
C ARG A 450 56.17 78.17 27.29
N ASP A 451 56.71 77.99 26.09
CA ASP A 451 58.01 77.41 25.67
C ASP A 451 58.00 75.91 25.32
N ILE A 452 58.00 75.53 24.03
CA ILE A 452 59.10 75.58 23.03
C ILE A 452 60.23 74.62 23.42
N ILE A 453 60.25 73.43 22.81
CA ILE A 453 61.18 72.97 21.76
C ILE A 453 60.46 71.90 20.93
#